data_AF-A0A0F3P0K7-F1
#
_entry.id   AF-A0A0F3P0K7-F1
#
_cell.length_a   1.000
_cell.length_b   1.000
_cell.length_c   1.000
_cell.angle_alpha   90.00
_cell.angle_beta   90.00
_cell.angle_gamma   90.00
#
_symmetry.space_group_name_H-M   'P 1'
#
loop_
_entity.id
_entity.type
_entity.pdbx_description
1 polymer ?
#
loop_
_entity_poly.entity_id
_entity_poly.type
_entity_poly.pdbx_seq_one_letter_code
_entity_poly.pdbx_strand_id
1 'polypeptide(L)' 'MRWDEISLSEKIWCIPKTKSKNGKTLYIGLADKLIEVLQNRKLCSKSEWVFQVRKTIVNTYQVQQYIKHG' A
#
# COMPACT_ATOMS: atom_id res chain seq x y z
N MET A 1 3.46 -3.92 -2.86
CA MET A 1 4.38 -2.78 -2.93
C MET A 1 4.97 -2.54 -1.54
N ARG A 2 6.26 -2.78 -1.41
CA ARG A 2 7.06 -2.58 -0.19
C ARG A 2 7.83 -1.26 -0.27
N TRP A 3 8.28 -0.74 0.86
CA TRP A 3 9.10 0.46 0.86
C TRP A 3 10.51 0.25 0.30
N ASP A 4 11.07 -0.95 0.42
CA ASP A 4 12.39 -1.32 -0.13
C ASP A 4 12.37 -1.47 -1.67
N GLU A 5 11.19 -1.60 -2.26
CA GLU A 5 10.97 -1.60 -3.71
C GLU A 5 10.96 -0.20 -4.32
N ILE A 6 10.93 0.88 -3.52
CA ILE A 6 10.85 2.26 -3.99
C ILE A 6 12.12 3.04 -3.62
N SER A 7 12.80 3.57 -4.63
CA SER A 7 13.78 4.63 -4.42
C SER A 7 13.11 6.00 -4.54
N LEU A 8 13.02 6.73 -3.43
CA LEU A 8 12.47 8.09 -3.43
C LEU A 8 13.45 9.11 -4.04
N SER A 9 14.77 8.87 -3.97
CA SER A 9 15.78 9.73 -4.60
C SER A 9 15.76 9.58 -6.12
N GLU A 10 15.79 8.33 -6.59
CA GLU A 10 15.82 8.02 -8.03
C GLU A 10 14.43 8.14 -8.67
N LYS A 11 13.38 8.30 -7.86
CA LYS A 11 11.97 8.35 -8.28
C LYS A 11 11.59 7.11 -9.10
N ILE A 12 12.00 5.93 -8.64
CA ILE A 12 11.77 4.64 -9.32
C ILE A 12 11.09 3.67 -8.36
N TRP A 13 10.05 2.99 -8.85
CA TRP A 13 9.52 1.76 -8.26
C TRP A 13 10.08 0.56 -9.04
N CYS A 14 10.85 -0.28 -8.34
CA CYS A 14 11.33 -1.55 -8.84
C CYS A 14 10.32 -2.66 -8.49
N ILE A 15 9.81 -3.37 -9.51
CA ILE A 15 9.01 -4.58 -9.33
C ILE A 15 9.91 -5.76 -9.66
N PRO A 16 10.32 -6.56 -8.65
CA PRO A 16 11.15 -7.74 -8.88
C PRO A 16 10.47 -8.74 -9.82
N LYS A 17 11.25 -9.48 -10.61
CA LYS A 17 10.74 -10.53 -11.51
C LYS A 17 9.83 -11.56 -10.83
N THR A 18 10.05 -11.83 -9.55
CA THR A 18 9.24 -12.77 -8.74
C THR A 18 7.85 -12.22 -8.42
N LYS A 19 7.62 -10.93 -8.63
CA LYS A 19 6.35 -10.22 -8.39
C LYS A 19 5.73 -9.66 -9.67
N SER A 20 6.36 -9.84 -10.83
CA SER A 20 5.85 -9.36 -12.12
C SER A 20 5.19 -10.49 -12.91
N LYS A 21 4.09 -10.17 -13.61
CA LYS A 21 3.31 -11.15 -14.39
C LYS A 21 4.12 -11.80 -15.53
N ASN A 22 5.12 -11.11 -16.06
CA ASN A 22 5.92 -11.56 -17.20
C ASN A 22 7.30 -12.11 -16.80
N GLY A 23 7.58 -12.28 -15.50
CA GLY A 23 8.86 -12.82 -15.03
C GLY A 23 10.06 -11.91 -15.31
N LYS A 24 9.85 -10.63 -15.60
CA LYS A 24 10.92 -9.62 -15.80
C LYS A 24 10.88 -8.58 -14.70
N THR A 25 12.03 -8.10 -14.26
CA THR A 25 12.09 -6.94 -13.36
C THR A 25 11.61 -5.70 -14.13
N LEU A 26 10.72 -4.91 -13.52
CA LEU A 26 10.23 -3.66 -14.09
C LEU A 26 10.76 -2.48 -13.28
N TYR A 27 11.13 -1.41 -13.96
CA TYR A 27 11.51 -0.14 -13.36
C TYR A 27 10.51 0.92 -13.83
N ILE A 28 9.71 1.44 -12.91
CA ILE A 28 8.65 2.39 -13.20
C ILE A 28 9.06 3.75 -12.66
N GLY A 29 9.18 4.74 -13.55
CA GLY A 29 9.40 6.13 -13.15
C GLY A 29 8.20 6.70 -12.41
N LEU A 30 8.45 7.48 -11.36
CA LEU A 30 7.44 8.08 -10.51
C LEU A 30 7.41 9.60 -10.72
N ALA A 31 6.21 10.15 -10.89
CA ALA A 31 6.03 11.60 -10.99
C ALA A 31 6.33 12.30 -9.66
N ASP A 32 6.78 13.55 -9.72
CA ASP A 32 7.16 14.34 -8.54
C ASP A 32 6.02 14.46 -7.52
N LYS A 33 4.78 14.63 -7.98
CA LYS A 33 3.61 14.66 -7.10
C LYS A 33 3.37 13.35 -6.37
N LEU A 34 3.71 12.21 -6.98
CA LEU A 34 3.64 10.94 -6.30
C LEU A 34 4.75 10.79 -5.25
N ILE A 35 5.95 11.32 -5.52
CA ILE A 35 7.06 11.34 -4.55
C ILE A 35 6.70 12.16 -3.32
N GLU A 36 6.12 13.36 -3.49
CA GLU A 36 5.63 14.19 -2.37
C GLU A 36 4.64 13.39 -1.48
N VAL A 37 3.67 12.71 -2.10
CA VAL A 37 2.69 11.88 -1.37
C VAL A 37 3.35 10.71 -0.65
N LEU A 38 4.30 10.02 -1.30
CA LEU A 38 4.98 8.86 -0.73
C LEU A 38 5.91 9.25 0.43
N GLN A 39 6.60 10.38 0.33
CA GLN A 39 7.44 10.93 1.42
C GLN A 39 6.59 11.21 2.66
N ASN A 40 5.49 11.97 2.50
CA ASN A 40 4.56 12.26 3.59
C ASN A 40 3.99 10.98 4.22
N ARG A 41 3.64 9.99 3.39
CA ARG A 41 3.13 8.70 3.87
C ARG A 41 4.18 7.89 4.63
N LYS A 42 5.45 7.94 4.22
CA LYS A 42 6.56 7.21 4.86
C LYS A 42 6.85 7.77 6.25
N LEU A 43 6.78 9.09 6.44
CA LEU A 43 6.96 9.73 7.75
C LEU A 43 5.96 9.20 8.81
N CYS A 44 4.75 8.86 8.38
CA CYS A 44 3.68 8.38 9.26
C CYS A 44 3.57 6.85 9.34
N SER A 45 4.43 6.09 8.64
CA SER A 45 4.33 4.63 8.54
C SER A 45 5.41 3.92 9.36
N LYS A 46 5.00 2.91 10.12
CA LYS A 46 5.91 1.92 10.75
C LYS A 46 5.86 0.56 10.04
N SER A 47 5.06 0.45 8.98
CA SER A 47 4.85 -0.81 8.24
C SER A 47 5.86 -0.96 7.12
N GLU A 48 6.29 -2.19 6.87
CA GLU A 48 7.05 -2.58 5.68
C GLU A 48 6.25 -2.41 4.37
N TRP A 49 4.92 -2.31 4.45
CA TRP A 49 4.04 -2.07 3.31
C TRP A 49 3.80 -0.57 3.10
N VAL A 50 3.84 -0.14 1.83
CA VAL A 50 3.45 1.22 1.43
C VAL A 50 1.97 1.46 1.75
N PHE A 51 1.12 0.51 1.38
CA PHE A 51 -0.31 0.54 1.63
C PHE A 51 -0.68 -0.56 2.64
N GLN A 52 -0.74 -0.22 3.92
CA GLN A 52 -1.30 -1.11 4.94
C GLN A 52 -2.83 -0.95 5.00
N VAL A 53 -3.55 -2.08 5.08
CA VAL A 53 -4.98 -2.08 5.43
C VAL A 53 -5.09 -2.03 6.95
N ARG A 54 -5.86 -1.09 7.50
CA ARG A 54 -6.27 -1.18 8.91
C ARG A 54 -7.41 -2.19 8.97
N LYS A 55 -7.21 -3.33 9.63
CA LYS A 55 -8.32 -4.19 10.01
C LYS A 55 -9.06 -3.49 11.14
N THR A 56 -10.11 -2.76 10.83
CA THR A 56 -11.08 -2.35 11.84
C THR A 56 -11.79 -3.63 12.29
N ILE A 57 -11.60 -4.04 13.55
CA ILE A 57 -12.45 -5.07 14.13
C ILE A 57 -13.84 -4.45 14.24
N VAL A 58 -14.71 -4.80 13.29
CA VAL A 58 -16.14 -4.48 13.43
C VAL A 58 -16.68 -5.47 14.44
N ASN A 59 -17.15 -4.98 15.59
CA ASN A 59 -17.72 -5.82 16.63
C ASN A 59 -19.07 -6.35 16.10
N THR A 60 -19.11 -7.60 15.65
CA THR A 60 -20.23 -8.21 14.89
C THR A 60 -21.52 -8.35 15.70
N TYR A 61 -21.46 -8.16 17.03
CA TYR A 61 -22.63 -8.21 17.90
C TYR A 61 -23.65 -7.08 17.68
N GLN A 62 -23.23 -5.92 17.16
CA GLN A 62 -24.17 -4.80 16.96
C GLN A 62 -24.93 -4.85 15.63
N VAL A 63 -24.45 -5.61 14.64
CA VAL A 63 -25.12 -5.70 13.32
C VAL A 63 -26.32 -6.63 13.35
N GLN A 64 -26.33 -7.65 14.24
CA GLN A 64 -27.45 -8.61 14.32
C GLN A 64 -28.75 -8.00 14.88
N GLN A 65 -28.69 -6.87 15.60
CA GLN A 65 -29.89 -6.25 16.17
C GLN A 65 -30.72 -5.48 15.14
N TYR A 66 -30.14 -5.09 14.01
CA TYR A 66 -30.83 -4.30 12.98
C TYR A 66 -31.47 -5.13 11.86
N ILE A 67 -31.26 -6.45 11.82
CA ILE A 67 -31.79 -7.33 10.75
C ILE A 67 -33.06 -8.08 11.18
N LYS A 68 -33.43 -8.07 12.48
CA LYS A 68 -34.57 -8.86 12.99
C LYS A 68 -35.96 -8.23 12.85
N HIS A 69 -36.11 -7.07 12.22
CA HIS A 69 -37.40 -6.39 12.06
C HIS A 69 -37.66 -5.89 10.63
N GLY A 70 -37.52 -6.78 9.64
CA GLY A 70 -37.96 -6.57 8.26
C GLY A 70 -38.79 -7.74 7.77
#